data_AF-A0A7V1K4F2-F1
#
_entry.id   AF-A0A7V1K4F2-F1
#
_cell.length_a   1.000
_cell.length_b   1.000
_cell.length_c   1.000
_cell.angle_alpha   90.00
_cell.angle_beta   90.00
_cell.angle_gamma   90.00
#
_symmetry.space_group_name_H-M   'P 1'
#
loop_
_entity.id
_entity.type
_entity.pdbx_description
1 polymer ?
#
loop_
_entity_poly.entity_id
_entity_poly.type
_entity_poly.pdbx_seq_one_letter_code
_entity_poly.pdbx_strand_id
1 'polypeptide(L)'
;MIFTHQTMQEILPLLQNRLKTDTSVSFEVLDPDLGEGYAGNLITIEDKSYTYRGYKTWADLAELLMCKMLTPKESSYPLVTLSFQKLETQNSFHLDTQSPKEEKYGAESHFFQINKMEEPAFLYYYNQALTNVNIESRSCILNLGINRGDEFEVIKNRLDTNKYQNIEFVGIDHSITVIEYAKTLFSEKNIQFYAEDINNLDSLNLGKFDLLISIGTFQSPSINFKPFFMSLVQNYLEKNGAIILGFPNSRW
;
A
#
# COMPACT_ATOMS: atom_id res chain seq x y z
N MET A 1 -31.05 10.42 -3.87
CA MET A 1 -30.84 10.36 -5.34
C MET A 1 -30.92 8.89 -5.73
N ILE A 2 -31.48 8.55 -6.88
CA ILE A 2 -31.59 7.15 -7.33
C ILE A 2 -30.90 7.04 -8.70
N PHE A 3 -29.96 6.11 -8.82
CA PHE A 3 -29.29 5.82 -10.09
C PHE A 3 -29.74 4.46 -10.62
N THR A 4 -30.65 4.48 -11.59
CA THR A 4 -31.16 3.27 -12.25
C THR A 4 -30.57 3.09 -13.64
N HIS A 5 -30.39 4.17 -14.40
CA HIS A 5 -29.92 4.10 -15.80
C HIS A 5 -28.71 5.00 -16.08
N GLN A 6 -28.47 5.97 -15.20
CA GLN A 6 -27.42 6.96 -15.35
C GLN A 6 -26.07 6.27 -15.55
N THR A 7 -25.32 6.74 -16.52
CA THR A 7 -23.97 6.31 -16.83
C THR A 7 -22.99 6.80 -15.75
N MET A 8 -21.81 6.20 -15.68
CA MET A 8 -20.79 6.70 -14.75
C MET A 8 -20.32 8.12 -15.11
N GLN A 9 -20.43 8.49 -16.40
CA GLN A 9 -20.11 9.84 -16.90
C GLN A 9 -21.07 10.89 -16.35
N GLU A 10 -22.32 10.52 -16.05
CA GLU A 10 -23.31 11.41 -15.43
C GLU A 10 -23.20 11.39 -13.90
N ILE A 11 -22.99 10.22 -13.31
CA ILE A 11 -22.94 10.03 -11.84
C ILE A 11 -21.71 10.73 -11.25
N LEU A 12 -20.52 10.53 -11.83
CA LEU A 12 -19.25 11.04 -11.29
C LEU A 12 -19.28 12.56 -11.06
N PRO A 13 -19.55 13.43 -12.05
CA PRO A 13 -19.56 14.88 -11.84
C PRO A 13 -20.63 15.33 -10.84
N LEU A 14 -21.76 14.62 -10.77
CA LEU A 14 -22.83 14.93 -9.82
C LEU A 14 -22.39 14.67 -8.38
N LEU A 15 -21.76 13.52 -8.12
CA LEU A 15 -21.21 13.20 -6.80
C LEU A 15 -20.03 14.11 -6.44
N GLN A 16 -19.12 14.38 -7.39
CA GLN A 16 -18.03 15.35 -7.21
C GLN A 16 -18.56 16.71 -6.77
N ASN A 17 -19.61 17.21 -7.43
CA ASN A 17 -20.18 18.51 -7.11
C ASN A 17 -20.84 18.52 -5.74
N ARG A 18 -21.56 17.45 -5.38
CA ARG A 18 -22.19 17.31 -4.05
C ARG A 18 -21.14 17.29 -2.93
N LEU A 19 -20.07 16.55 -3.15
CA LEU A 19 -18.93 16.45 -2.25
C LEU A 19 -18.05 17.71 -2.26
N LYS A 20 -18.41 18.82 -2.90
CA LYS A 20 -17.73 20.10 -2.63
C LYS A 20 -18.14 20.68 -1.28
N THR A 21 -19.41 20.59 -0.93
CA THR A 21 -19.98 21.16 0.29
C THR A 21 -20.22 20.11 1.36
N ASP A 22 -20.61 18.90 0.96
CA ASP A 22 -21.05 17.88 1.89
C ASP A 22 -19.88 17.00 2.34
N THR A 23 -19.93 16.51 3.58
CA THR A 23 -18.96 15.55 4.13
C THR A 23 -19.32 14.10 3.78
N SER A 24 -20.57 13.87 3.35
CA SER A 24 -21.05 12.56 2.91
C SER A 24 -22.15 12.72 1.86
N VAL A 25 -22.38 11.67 1.08
CA VAL A 25 -23.48 11.59 0.12
C VAL A 25 -24.09 10.19 0.14
N SER A 26 -25.42 10.11 0.11
CA SER A 26 -26.14 8.84 0.02
C SER A 26 -27.06 8.82 -1.18
N PHE A 27 -27.14 7.66 -1.83
CA PHE A 27 -27.92 7.44 -3.03
C PHE A 27 -28.29 5.97 -3.16
N GLU A 28 -29.39 5.72 -3.86
CA GLU A 28 -29.90 4.38 -4.10
C GLU A 28 -29.44 3.90 -5.47
N VAL A 29 -29.08 2.63 -5.53
CA VAL A 29 -28.69 1.92 -6.75
C VAL A 29 -29.39 0.57 -6.74
N LEU A 30 -29.47 -0.07 -7.91
CA LEU A 30 -29.77 -1.50 -7.98
C LEU A 30 -28.80 -2.26 -7.05
N ASP A 31 -29.33 -3.14 -6.20
CA ASP A 31 -28.53 -4.02 -5.37
C ASP A 31 -27.56 -4.85 -6.24
N PRO A 32 -26.24 -4.65 -6.08
CA PRO A 32 -25.23 -5.37 -6.86
C PRO A 32 -25.30 -6.90 -6.73
N ASP A 33 -25.96 -7.44 -5.71
CA ASP A 33 -26.11 -8.89 -5.52
C ASP A 33 -27.26 -9.48 -6.36
N LEU A 34 -28.14 -8.64 -6.93
CA LEU A 34 -29.27 -9.07 -7.75
C LEU A 34 -28.95 -9.23 -9.24
N GLY A 35 -27.68 -9.04 -9.63
CA GLY A 35 -27.26 -9.14 -11.03
C GLY A 35 -25.83 -9.66 -11.18
N GLU A 36 -25.52 -10.09 -12.39
CA GLU A 36 -24.19 -10.54 -12.78
C GLU A 36 -23.76 -9.85 -14.08
N GLY A 37 -22.45 -9.86 -14.35
CA GLY A 37 -21.86 -9.39 -15.59
C GLY A 37 -20.99 -8.15 -15.42
N TYR A 38 -20.87 -7.37 -16.49
CA TYR A 38 -19.98 -6.21 -16.53
C TYR A 38 -20.72 -4.93 -16.16
N ALA A 39 -20.00 -3.99 -15.55
CA ALA A 39 -20.53 -2.67 -15.25
C ALA A 39 -21.05 -1.99 -16.53
N GLY A 40 -22.30 -1.53 -16.50
CA GLY A 40 -22.97 -0.93 -17.65
C GLY A 40 -23.98 -1.85 -18.35
N ASN A 41 -23.98 -3.15 -18.06
CA ASN A 41 -24.99 -4.07 -18.59
C ASN A 41 -26.38 -3.70 -18.08
N LEU A 42 -27.39 -3.84 -18.94
CA LEU A 42 -28.78 -3.71 -18.54
C LEU A 42 -29.29 -5.04 -17.99
N ILE A 43 -29.95 -5.00 -16.84
CA ILE A 43 -30.67 -6.13 -16.28
C ILE A 43 -32.13 -5.75 -16.05
N THR A 44 -33.04 -6.72 -16.14
CA THR A 44 -34.47 -6.51 -15.95
C THR A 44 -34.95 -7.21 -14.68
N ILE A 45 -35.59 -6.46 -13.80
CA ILE A 45 -36.23 -6.95 -12.57
C ILE A 45 -37.64 -6.35 -12.53
N GLU A 46 -38.66 -7.18 -12.36
CA GLU A 46 -40.07 -6.76 -12.33
C GLU A 46 -40.45 -5.81 -13.49
N ASP A 47 -40.10 -6.22 -14.71
CA ASP A 47 -40.32 -5.46 -15.96
C ASP A 47 -39.68 -4.07 -16.01
N LYS A 48 -38.77 -3.76 -15.08
CA LYS A 48 -37.97 -2.52 -15.07
C LYS A 48 -36.52 -2.84 -15.40
N SER A 49 -35.92 -2.01 -16.24
CA SER A 49 -34.50 -2.11 -16.57
C SER A 49 -33.65 -1.33 -15.56
N TYR A 50 -32.43 -1.79 -15.34
CA TYR A 50 -31.42 -1.18 -14.48
C TYR A 50 -30.03 -1.37 -15.09
N THR A 51 -29.16 -0.36 -14.97
CA THR A 51 -27.75 -0.44 -15.33
C THR A 51 -26.96 -1.07 -14.17
N TYR A 52 -26.56 -2.33 -14.35
CA TYR A 52 -25.81 -3.12 -13.38
C TYR A 52 -24.40 -2.58 -13.15
N ARG A 53 -23.98 -2.59 -11.88
CA ARG A 53 -22.61 -2.31 -11.42
C ARG A 53 -22.33 -3.09 -10.13
N GLY A 54 -21.28 -3.90 -10.14
CA GLY A 54 -20.81 -4.61 -8.94
C GLY A 54 -20.24 -3.68 -7.86
N TYR A 55 -20.13 -4.17 -6.62
CA TYR A 55 -19.58 -3.40 -5.50
C TYR A 55 -18.17 -2.86 -5.75
N LYS A 56 -17.33 -3.58 -6.50
CA LYS A 56 -16.00 -3.08 -6.89
C LYS A 56 -16.08 -1.73 -7.60
N THR A 57 -17.00 -1.58 -8.56
CA THR A 57 -17.16 -0.33 -9.32
C THR A 57 -17.55 0.84 -8.41
N TRP A 58 -18.38 0.58 -7.39
CA TRP A 58 -18.77 1.60 -6.42
C TRP A 58 -17.65 1.93 -5.42
N ALA A 59 -16.88 0.93 -5.00
CA ALA A 59 -15.70 1.13 -4.16
C ALA A 59 -14.62 1.94 -4.88
N ASP A 60 -14.32 1.59 -6.14
CA ASP A 60 -13.38 2.35 -7.00
C ASP A 60 -13.84 3.81 -7.16
N LEU A 61 -15.16 4.04 -7.35
CA LEU A 61 -15.71 5.38 -7.43
C LEU A 61 -15.55 6.16 -6.12
N ALA A 62 -15.77 5.52 -4.97
CA ALA A 62 -15.58 6.13 -3.67
C ALA A 62 -14.11 6.56 -3.48
N GLU A 63 -13.15 5.70 -3.83
CA GLU A 63 -11.72 5.98 -3.76
C GLU A 63 -11.34 7.19 -4.63
N LEU A 64 -11.80 7.23 -5.89
CA LEU A 64 -11.58 8.37 -6.79
C LEU A 64 -12.18 9.69 -6.26
N LEU A 65 -13.22 9.61 -5.44
CA LEU A 65 -13.88 10.73 -4.79
C LEU A 65 -13.27 11.08 -3.41
N MET A 66 -12.14 10.47 -3.03
CA MET A 66 -11.51 10.62 -1.71
C MET A 66 -12.50 10.30 -0.57
N CYS A 67 -13.29 9.25 -0.77
CA CYS A 67 -14.29 8.78 0.17
C CYS A 67 -14.06 7.31 0.51
N LYS A 68 -14.47 6.90 1.71
CA LYS A 68 -14.76 5.51 2.00
C LYS A 68 -16.22 5.20 1.68
N MET A 69 -16.48 4.00 1.18
CA MET A 69 -17.83 3.46 1.06
C MET A 69 -18.24 2.87 2.40
N LEU A 70 -19.34 3.35 2.98
CA LEU A 70 -19.93 2.77 4.18
C LEU A 70 -20.68 1.49 3.83
N THR A 71 -20.95 0.66 4.85
CA THR A 71 -21.77 -0.55 4.70
C THR A 71 -23.10 -0.21 4.00
N PRO A 72 -23.39 -0.84 2.85
CA PRO A 72 -24.68 -0.68 2.17
C PRO A 72 -25.85 -0.99 3.10
N LYS A 73 -26.96 -0.27 2.92
CA LYS A 73 -28.18 -0.48 3.69
C LYS A 73 -29.32 -0.88 2.76
N GLU A 74 -30.08 -1.89 3.14
CA GLU A 74 -31.29 -2.29 2.43
C GLU A 74 -32.22 -1.08 2.20
N SER A 75 -32.80 -1.01 1.01
CA SER A 75 -33.86 -0.06 0.67
C SER A 75 -35.07 -0.81 0.10
N SER A 76 -35.95 -0.11 -0.60
CA SER A 76 -37.03 -0.74 -1.34
C SER A 76 -36.46 -1.67 -2.42
N TYR A 77 -36.83 -2.95 -2.40
CA TYR A 77 -36.47 -3.90 -3.47
C TYR A 77 -36.76 -3.30 -4.87
N PRO A 78 -35.83 -3.39 -5.84
CA PRO A 78 -34.54 -4.11 -5.83
C PRO A 78 -33.33 -3.23 -5.49
N LEU A 79 -33.51 -2.19 -4.68
CA LEU A 79 -32.49 -1.16 -4.44
C LEU A 79 -31.79 -1.32 -3.09
N VAL A 80 -30.53 -0.87 -3.08
CA VAL A 80 -29.72 -0.68 -1.87
C VAL A 80 -29.27 0.78 -1.79
N THR A 81 -29.16 1.32 -0.58
CA THR A 81 -28.56 2.63 -0.32
C THR A 81 -27.06 2.48 -0.14
N LEU A 82 -26.30 3.16 -1.00
CA LEU A 82 -24.87 3.38 -0.81
C LEU A 82 -24.62 4.75 -0.18
N SER A 83 -23.63 4.81 0.70
CA SER A 83 -23.20 6.04 1.35
C SER A 83 -21.69 6.19 1.23
N PHE A 84 -21.24 7.32 0.67
CA PHE A 84 -19.84 7.71 0.64
C PHE A 84 -19.58 8.76 1.69
N GLN A 85 -18.54 8.55 2.49
CA GLN A 85 -18.06 9.51 3.50
C GLN A 85 -16.66 9.96 3.11
N LYS A 86 -16.42 11.27 3.07
CA LYS A 86 -15.08 11.81 2.81
C LYS A 86 -14.05 11.27 3.80
N LEU A 87 -12.86 11.03 3.28
CA LEU A 87 -11.68 10.79 4.11
C LEU A 87 -11.25 12.11 4.76
N GLU A 88 -10.71 12.03 5.97
CA GLU A 88 -10.17 13.21 6.65
C GLU A 88 -8.78 13.52 6.13
N THR A 89 -8.68 14.51 5.25
CA THR A 89 -7.43 14.86 4.56
C THR A 89 -6.57 15.87 5.32
N GLN A 90 -7.11 16.49 6.38
CA GLN A 90 -6.40 17.52 7.16
C GLN A 90 -5.34 16.94 8.10
N ASN A 91 -5.40 15.63 8.38
CA ASN A 91 -4.45 14.93 9.25
C ASN A 91 -3.53 14.00 8.46
N SER A 92 -2.99 14.49 7.33
CA SER A 92 -2.04 13.73 6.52
C SER A 92 -0.62 13.89 7.07
N PHE A 93 0.14 12.79 7.15
CA PHE A 93 1.58 12.83 7.47
C PHE A 93 2.39 13.71 6.50
N HIS A 94 1.86 13.99 5.30
CA HIS A 94 2.47 14.93 4.37
C HIS A 94 2.47 16.39 4.89
N LEU A 95 1.52 16.74 5.76
CA LEU A 95 1.39 18.07 6.37
C LEU A 95 2.20 18.21 7.67
N ASP A 96 2.79 17.13 8.18
CA ASP A 96 3.70 17.20 9.32
C ASP A 96 5.03 17.84 8.90
N THR A 97 5.18 19.11 9.27
CA THR A 97 6.41 19.90 9.08
C THR A 97 7.09 20.25 10.39
N GLN A 98 6.52 19.85 11.54
CA GLN A 98 7.04 20.22 12.86
C GLN A 98 7.93 19.13 13.45
N SER A 99 7.69 17.86 13.10
CA SER A 99 8.54 16.75 13.50
C SER A 99 9.94 16.85 12.88
N PRO A 100 10.99 16.35 13.58
CA PRO A 100 12.28 16.10 12.96
C PRO A 100 12.11 15.30 11.67
N LYS A 101 12.92 15.60 10.64
CA LYS A 101 12.78 14.99 9.31
C LYS A 101 12.90 13.46 9.39
N GLU A 102 13.77 12.99 10.26
CA GLU A 102 14.05 11.59 10.60
C GLU A 102 12.79 10.91 11.12
N GLU A 103 12.04 11.58 12.00
CA GLU A 103 10.91 11.02 12.75
C GLU A 103 9.55 11.27 12.08
N LYS A 104 9.54 11.90 10.90
CA LYS A 104 8.35 11.99 10.04
C LYS A 104 7.76 10.60 9.71
N TYR A 105 8.62 9.58 9.66
CA TYR A 105 8.25 8.18 9.46
C TYR A 105 8.47 7.34 10.72
N GLY A 106 8.69 8.00 11.87
CA GLY A 106 8.98 7.44 13.18
C GLY A 106 7.87 6.58 13.77
N ALA A 107 8.15 5.87 14.86
CA ALA A 107 7.21 4.95 15.52
C ALA A 107 5.91 5.61 16.00
N GLU A 108 5.96 6.91 16.31
CA GLU A 108 4.79 7.70 16.74
C GLU A 108 4.11 8.44 15.57
N SER A 109 4.61 8.29 14.34
CA SER A 109 4.09 9.00 13.17
C SER A 109 2.77 8.40 12.64
N HIS A 110 1.99 9.22 11.94
CA HIS A 110 0.83 8.73 11.19
C HIS A 110 1.22 7.72 10.10
N PHE A 111 2.40 7.88 9.50
CA PHE A 111 2.89 6.95 8.48
C PHE A 111 3.10 5.54 9.04
N PHE A 112 3.61 5.44 10.27
CA PHE A 112 3.84 4.17 10.96
C PHE A 112 2.56 3.37 11.23
N GLN A 113 1.39 3.99 11.14
CA GLN A 113 0.09 3.31 11.27
C GLN A 113 -0.30 2.55 10.00
N ILE A 114 0.29 2.88 8.85
CA ILE A 114 0.01 2.22 7.57
C ILE A 114 0.52 0.79 7.62
N ASN A 115 -0.36 -0.19 7.40
CA ASN A 115 0.03 -1.58 7.20
C ASN A 115 -0.29 -2.03 5.78
N LYS A 116 0.71 -1.93 4.90
CA LYS A 116 0.60 -2.29 3.48
C LYS A 116 0.33 -3.78 3.29
N MET A 117 0.73 -4.62 4.24
CA MET A 117 0.54 -6.07 4.15
C MET A 117 -0.92 -6.49 4.41
N GLU A 118 -1.74 -5.60 4.98
CA GLU A 118 -3.19 -5.79 5.08
C GLU A 118 -3.94 -5.38 3.80
N GLU A 119 -3.26 -4.80 2.81
CA GLU A 119 -3.84 -4.47 1.51
C GLU A 119 -3.67 -5.65 0.54
N PRO A 120 -4.76 -6.33 0.10
CA PRO A 120 -4.63 -7.54 -0.72
C PRO A 120 -3.91 -7.28 -2.05
N ALA A 121 -4.14 -6.11 -2.66
CA ALA A 121 -3.48 -5.72 -3.90
C ALA A 121 -1.96 -5.59 -3.71
N PHE A 122 -1.51 -5.12 -2.55
CA PHE A 122 -0.09 -5.00 -2.26
C PHE A 122 0.53 -6.37 -1.89
N LEU A 123 -0.05 -7.06 -0.90
CA LEU A 123 0.48 -8.33 -0.39
C LEU A 123 0.57 -9.41 -1.47
N TYR A 124 -0.43 -9.47 -2.37
CA TYR A 124 -0.43 -10.43 -3.49
C TYR A 124 0.79 -10.23 -4.40
N TYR A 125 1.03 -8.99 -4.86
CA TYR A 125 2.15 -8.71 -5.76
C TYR A 125 3.50 -8.77 -5.06
N TYR A 126 3.58 -8.43 -3.78
CA TYR A 126 4.81 -8.62 -3.00
C TYR A 126 5.17 -10.11 -2.89
N ASN A 127 4.19 -10.98 -2.58
CA ASN A 127 4.40 -12.43 -2.61
C ASN A 127 4.80 -12.97 -3.98
N GLN A 128 4.21 -12.43 -5.05
CA GLN A 128 4.61 -12.78 -6.42
C GLN A 128 6.06 -12.35 -6.71
N ALA A 129 6.48 -11.16 -6.26
CA ALA A 129 7.85 -10.69 -6.40
C ALA A 129 8.84 -11.60 -5.66
N LEU A 130 8.51 -12.03 -4.44
CA LEU A 130 9.32 -13.00 -3.68
C LEU A 130 9.47 -14.34 -4.42
N THR A 131 8.41 -14.82 -5.08
CA THR A 131 8.48 -16.02 -5.94
C THR A 131 9.39 -15.78 -7.14
N ASN A 132 9.25 -14.64 -7.83
CA ASN A 132 10.03 -14.34 -9.03
C ASN A 132 11.53 -14.21 -8.76
N VAL A 133 11.90 -13.72 -7.57
CA VAL A 133 13.30 -13.66 -7.14
C VAL A 133 13.77 -14.95 -6.48
N ASN A 134 12.96 -16.01 -6.40
CA ASN A 134 13.30 -17.27 -5.74
C ASN A 134 13.88 -17.03 -4.33
N ILE A 135 13.08 -16.42 -3.45
CA ILE A 135 13.50 -16.01 -2.10
C ILE A 135 14.17 -17.14 -1.31
N GLU A 136 13.78 -18.39 -1.56
CA GLU A 136 14.30 -19.59 -0.93
C GLU A 136 15.77 -19.89 -1.29
N SER A 137 16.33 -19.28 -2.34
CA SER A 137 17.74 -19.42 -2.72
C SER A 137 18.61 -18.22 -2.36
N ARG A 138 18.05 -17.23 -1.67
CA ARG A 138 18.80 -16.03 -1.25
C ARG A 138 19.56 -16.32 0.04
N SER A 139 20.65 -15.58 0.27
CA SER A 139 21.49 -15.69 1.47
C SER A 139 21.76 -14.37 2.16
N CYS A 140 21.64 -13.22 1.48
CA CYS A 140 21.91 -11.92 2.10
C CYS A 140 20.99 -10.84 1.51
N ILE A 141 20.04 -10.38 2.31
CA ILE A 141 18.94 -9.49 1.89
C ILE A 141 19.10 -8.13 2.57
N LEU A 142 19.08 -7.06 1.78
CA LEU A 142 19.03 -5.69 2.28
C LEU A 142 17.68 -5.05 1.95
N ASN A 143 17.04 -4.45 2.95
CA ASN A 143 15.85 -3.61 2.79
C ASN A 143 16.14 -2.14 3.16
N LEU A 144 15.89 -1.24 2.20
CA LEU A 144 16.09 0.20 2.31
C LEU A 144 14.75 0.91 2.58
N GLY A 145 14.64 1.50 3.77
CA GLY A 145 13.39 2.04 4.33
C GLY A 145 12.53 0.97 4.97
N ILE A 146 13.14 0.13 5.82
CA ILE A 146 12.53 -1.07 6.43
C ILE A 146 11.35 -0.75 7.36
N ASN A 147 11.30 0.47 7.93
CA ASN A 147 10.29 0.88 8.92
C ASN A 147 10.06 -0.19 10.01
N ARG A 148 8.82 -0.66 10.22
CA ARG A 148 8.47 -1.74 11.17
C ARG A 148 9.08 -3.11 10.88
N GLY A 149 9.54 -3.35 9.65
CA GLY A 149 10.00 -4.65 9.20
C GLY A 149 8.94 -5.54 8.56
N ASP A 150 7.80 -4.97 8.12
CA ASP A 150 6.68 -5.71 7.55
C ASP A 150 7.10 -6.61 6.36
N GLU A 151 8.02 -6.15 5.50
CA GLU A 151 8.57 -6.98 4.41
C GLU A 151 9.33 -8.22 4.91
N PHE A 152 10.11 -8.07 5.98
CA PHE A 152 10.83 -9.19 6.59
C PHE A 152 9.88 -10.17 7.28
N GLU A 153 8.78 -9.68 7.88
CA GLU A 153 7.75 -10.53 8.47
C GLU A 153 7.11 -11.45 7.42
N VAL A 154 6.78 -10.91 6.23
CA VAL A 154 6.22 -11.73 5.14
C VAL A 154 7.22 -12.80 4.68
N ILE A 155 8.51 -12.46 4.56
CA ILE A 155 9.56 -13.45 4.20
C ILE A 155 9.67 -14.52 5.28
N LYS A 156 9.70 -14.13 6.56
CA LYS A 156 9.74 -15.03 7.72
C LYS A 156 8.56 -16.00 7.72
N ASN A 157 7.35 -15.52 7.45
CA ASN A 157 6.14 -16.33 7.43
C ASN A 157 6.05 -17.27 6.22
N ARG A 158 6.79 -16.97 5.15
CA ARG A 158 6.84 -17.78 3.94
C ARG A 158 7.88 -18.91 4.00
N LEU A 159 9.01 -18.67 4.66
CA LEU A 159 10.13 -19.61 4.71
C LEU A 159 9.99 -20.60 5.88
N ASP A 160 10.51 -21.81 5.71
CA ASP A 160 10.74 -22.69 6.86
C ASP A 160 11.85 -22.11 7.75
N THR A 161 11.81 -22.44 9.05
CA THR A 161 12.70 -21.87 10.06
C THR A 161 14.18 -22.08 9.74
N ASN A 162 14.56 -23.24 9.19
CA ASN A 162 15.95 -23.53 8.87
C ASN A 162 16.45 -22.66 7.72
N LYS A 163 15.64 -22.46 6.66
CA LYS A 163 16.00 -21.54 5.59
C LYS A 163 16.08 -20.11 6.10
N TYR A 164 15.06 -19.64 6.79
CA TYR A 164 15.02 -18.28 7.32
C TYR A 164 16.25 -17.94 8.16
N GLN A 165 16.65 -18.81 9.08
CA GLN A 165 17.81 -18.59 9.97
C GLN A 165 19.17 -18.59 9.23
N ASN A 166 19.24 -19.16 8.03
CA ASN A 166 20.45 -19.18 7.21
C ASN A 166 20.55 -17.99 6.24
N ILE A 167 19.56 -17.10 6.21
CA ILE A 167 19.60 -15.86 5.43
C ILE A 167 20.02 -14.73 6.36
N GLU A 168 21.00 -13.93 5.95
CA GLU A 168 21.35 -12.68 6.60
C GLU A 168 20.40 -11.57 6.13
N PHE A 169 19.79 -10.86 7.06
CA PHE A 169 18.88 -9.74 6.79
C PHE A 169 19.48 -8.45 7.33
N VAL A 170 19.46 -7.41 6.51
CA VAL A 170 19.87 -6.05 6.89
C VAL A 170 18.72 -5.09 6.60
N GLY A 171 18.17 -4.48 7.64
CA GLY A 171 17.16 -3.43 7.53
C GLY A 171 17.74 -2.05 7.83
N ILE A 172 17.46 -1.06 6.99
CA ILE A 172 17.92 0.31 7.19
C ILE A 172 16.75 1.26 7.14
N ASP A 173 16.67 2.16 8.10
CA ASP A 173 15.73 3.28 8.10
C ASP A 173 16.41 4.52 8.68
N HIS A 174 15.92 5.71 8.33
CA HIS A 174 16.47 6.95 8.84
C HIS A 174 15.99 7.25 10.27
N SER A 175 14.80 6.75 10.65
CA SER A 175 14.27 6.94 12.00
C SER A 175 14.92 5.98 13.00
N ILE A 176 15.35 6.53 14.13
CA ILE A 176 15.87 5.72 15.24
C ILE A 176 14.72 4.95 15.90
N THR A 177 13.58 5.60 16.09
CA THR A 177 12.44 5.01 16.82
C THR A 177 11.84 3.80 16.09
N VAL A 178 11.76 3.81 14.75
CA VAL A 178 11.29 2.63 14.01
C VAL A 178 12.29 1.49 14.03
N ILE A 179 13.59 1.80 14.04
CA ILE A 179 14.64 0.79 14.13
C ILE A 179 14.64 0.14 15.51
N GLU A 180 14.43 0.92 16.57
CA GLU A 180 14.23 0.39 17.92
C GLU A 180 12.99 -0.50 17.96
N TYR A 181 11.87 -0.07 17.38
CA TYR A 181 10.66 -0.88 17.26
C TYR A 181 10.91 -2.20 16.51
N ALA A 182 11.52 -2.16 15.32
CA ALA A 182 11.80 -3.34 14.51
C ALA A 182 12.68 -4.34 15.26
N LYS A 183 13.70 -3.87 16.00
CA LYS A 183 14.53 -4.73 16.87
C LYS A 183 13.76 -5.44 17.96
N THR A 184 12.63 -4.90 18.43
CA THR A 184 11.76 -5.60 19.40
C THR A 184 10.99 -6.76 18.77
N LEU A 185 10.65 -6.66 17.48
CA LEU A 185 9.94 -7.70 16.73
C LEU A 185 10.89 -8.79 16.21
N PHE A 186 12.11 -8.39 15.84
CA PHE A 186 13.12 -9.23 15.21
C PHE A 186 14.36 -9.31 16.11
N SER A 187 14.41 -10.33 16.96
CA SER A 187 15.51 -10.58 17.91
C SER A 187 16.47 -11.68 17.45
N GLU A 188 16.26 -12.20 16.24
CA GLU A 188 17.05 -13.28 15.67
C GLU A 188 18.45 -12.80 15.27
N LYS A 189 19.44 -13.68 15.45
CA LYS A 189 20.86 -13.35 15.24
C LYS A 189 21.24 -13.08 13.79
N ASN A 190 20.44 -13.56 12.86
CA ASN A 190 20.66 -13.41 11.42
C ASN A 190 20.10 -12.07 10.88
N ILE A 191 19.67 -11.16 11.76
CA ILE A 191 19.06 -9.88 11.37
C ILE A 191 19.80 -8.74 12.03
N GLN A 192 20.08 -7.70 11.25
CA GLN A 192 20.73 -6.48 11.70
C GLN A 192 19.94 -5.26 11.24
N PHE A 193 19.83 -4.26 12.10
CA PHE A 193 19.12 -3.02 11.80
C PHE A 193 19.98 -1.79 12.07
N TYR A 194 19.97 -0.85 11.14
CA TYR A 194 20.71 0.40 11.19
C TYR A 194 19.78 1.60 11.09
N ALA A 195 19.92 2.53 12.04
CA ALA A 195 19.32 3.86 11.94
C ALA A 195 20.31 4.79 11.23
N GLU A 196 20.15 4.94 9.92
CA GLU A 196 21.05 5.70 9.05
C GLU A 196 20.30 6.22 7.82
N ASP A 197 20.72 7.39 7.31
CA ASP A 197 20.21 7.89 6.03
C ASP A 197 20.77 6.99 4.92
N ILE A 198 19.89 6.39 4.11
CA ILE A 198 20.31 5.54 3.00
C ILE A 198 21.15 6.27 1.94
N ASN A 199 21.23 7.61 1.97
CA ASN A 199 22.19 8.35 1.15
C ASN A 199 23.65 8.17 1.62
N ASN A 200 23.86 7.66 2.83
CA ASN A 200 25.17 7.50 3.49
C ASN A 200 25.56 6.02 3.72
N LEU A 201 25.06 5.08 2.92
CA LEU A 201 25.31 3.63 3.12
C LEU A 201 26.79 3.23 3.24
N ASP A 202 27.70 4.00 2.63
CA ASP A 202 29.15 3.74 2.71
C ASP A 202 29.67 3.83 4.16
N SER A 203 29.02 4.61 5.03
CA SER A 203 29.38 4.72 6.46
C SER A 203 29.28 3.38 7.20
N LEU A 204 28.35 2.53 6.74
CA LEU A 204 28.02 1.25 7.36
C LEU A 204 28.94 0.12 6.90
N ASN A 205 29.78 0.34 5.88
CA ASN A 205 30.68 -0.67 5.30
C ASN A 205 29.95 -1.99 4.96
N LEU A 206 28.73 -1.89 4.44
CA LEU A 206 27.93 -3.04 4.08
C LEU A 206 28.55 -3.73 2.85
N GLY A 207 28.58 -5.06 2.89
CA GLY A 207 29.01 -5.88 1.76
C GLY A 207 28.00 -5.85 0.60
N LYS A 208 28.05 -6.89 -0.23
CA LYS A 208 27.07 -7.08 -1.31
C LYS A 208 25.95 -7.99 -0.86
N PHE A 209 24.78 -7.79 -1.46
CA PHE A 209 23.54 -8.49 -1.20
C PHE A 209 23.07 -9.18 -2.48
N ASP A 210 22.46 -10.35 -2.31
CA ASP A 210 21.88 -11.10 -3.43
C ASP A 210 20.38 -10.80 -3.61
N LEU A 211 19.79 -10.02 -2.71
CA LEU A 211 18.49 -9.38 -2.89
C LEU A 211 18.47 -7.99 -2.24
N LEU A 212 18.08 -6.98 -3.02
CA LEU A 212 17.74 -5.65 -2.53
C LEU A 212 16.23 -5.44 -2.56
N ILE A 213 15.66 -4.90 -1.50
CA ILE A 213 14.25 -4.55 -1.38
C ILE A 213 14.14 -3.06 -1.06
N SER A 214 13.26 -2.35 -1.76
CA SER A 214 12.88 -0.98 -1.36
C SER A 214 11.47 -0.67 -1.82
N ILE A 215 10.59 -0.29 -0.89
CA ILE A 215 9.16 -0.09 -1.15
C ILE A 215 8.74 1.30 -0.66
N GLY A 216 8.49 2.20 -1.61
CA GLY A 216 8.07 3.58 -1.35
C GLY A 216 9.21 4.53 -0.95
N THR A 217 10.38 4.02 -0.62
CA THR A 217 11.51 4.82 -0.14
C THR A 217 12.09 5.74 -1.22
N PHE A 218 12.27 5.22 -2.45
CA PHE A 218 12.91 5.97 -3.53
C PHE A 218 12.08 7.14 -4.09
N GLN A 219 10.84 7.30 -3.62
CA GLN A 219 10.00 8.47 -3.92
C GLN A 219 10.28 9.66 -2.99
N SER A 220 11.11 9.48 -1.95
CA SER A 220 11.48 10.56 -1.04
C SER A 220 12.16 11.72 -1.79
N PRO A 221 11.77 12.99 -1.55
CA PRO A 221 12.38 14.15 -2.19
C PRO A 221 13.89 14.31 -1.97
N SER A 222 14.43 13.70 -0.92
CA SER A 222 15.86 13.75 -0.62
C SER A 222 16.71 12.77 -1.41
N ILE A 223 16.09 11.86 -2.18
CA ILE A 223 16.80 10.83 -2.95
C ILE A 223 16.86 11.24 -4.43
N ASN A 224 18.07 11.36 -4.95
CA ASN A 224 18.27 11.42 -6.39
C ASN A 224 18.22 10.01 -6.98
N PHE A 225 17.02 9.57 -7.37
CA PHE A 225 16.74 8.17 -7.72
C PHE A 225 17.74 7.58 -8.72
N LYS A 226 18.02 8.24 -9.85
CA LYS A 226 18.86 7.63 -10.91
C LYS A 226 20.30 7.38 -10.46
N PRO A 227 21.06 8.37 -9.95
CA PRO A 227 22.42 8.13 -9.45
C PRO A 227 22.44 7.19 -8.24
N PHE A 228 21.48 7.33 -7.33
CA PHE A 228 21.41 6.47 -6.15
C PHE A 228 21.20 5.01 -6.53
N PHE A 229 20.23 4.73 -7.40
CA PHE A 229 19.96 3.38 -7.89
C PHE A 229 21.16 2.77 -8.65
N MET A 230 21.85 3.56 -9.48
CA MET A 230 23.09 3.11 -10.12
C MET A 230 24.16 2.72 -9.09
N SER A 231 24.36 3.55 -8.05
CA SER A 231 25.30 3.24 -6.97
C SER A 231 24.94 1.94 -6.26
N LEU A 232 23.64 1.73 -5.94
CA LEU A 232 23.16 0.48 -5.33
C LEU A 232 23.52 -0.75 -6.16
N VAL A 233 23.24 -0.72 -7.47
CA VAL A 233 23.55 -1.83 -8.37
C VAL A 233 25.06 -2.09 -8.45
N GLN A 234 25.88 -1.04 -8.51
CA GLN A 234 27.33 -1.17 -8.67
C GLN A 234 28.01 -1.68 -7.39
N ASN A 235 27.63 -1.12 -6.26
CA ASN A 235 28.38 -1.24 -5.01
C ASN A 235 27.77 -2.26 -4.05
N TYR A 236 26.45 -2.44 -4.04
CA TYR A 236 25.76 -3.26 -3.04
C TYR A 236 25.03 -4.48 -3.60
N LEU A 237 24.83 -4.58 -4.92
CA LEU A 237 24.24 -5.78 -5.52
C LEU A 237 25.31 -6.76 -6.02
N GLU A 238 25.10 -8.04 -5.74
CA GLU A 238 25.85 -9.13 -6.36
C GLU A 238 25.54 -9.28 -7.86
N LYS A 239 26.44 -9.92 -8.62
CA LYS A 239 26.31 -10.08 -10.08
C LYS A 239 25.01 -10.80 -10.49
N ASN A 240 24.55 -11.76 -9.68
CA ASN A 240 23.29 -12.51 -9.90
C ASN A 240 22.22 -12.12 -8.87
N GLY A 241 22.40 -10.98 -8.22
CA GLY A 241 21.44 -10.44 -7.27
C GLY A 241 20.16 -10.00 -7.95
N ALA A 242 19.08 -9.92 -7.17
CA ALA A 242 17.80 -9.39 -7.63
C ALA A 242 17.44 -8.10 -6.89
N ILE A 243 16.51 -7.32 -7.45
CA ILE A 243 15.96 -6.14 -6.80
C ILE A 243 14.44 -6.21 -6.85
N ILE A 244 13.78 -5.99 -5.72
CA ILE A 244 12.35 -5.73 -5.61
C ILE A 244 12.17 -4.23 -5.32
N LEU A 245 11.58 -3.51 -6.27
CA LEU A 245 11.21 -2.10 -6.10
C LEU A 245 9.69 -1.95 -6.06
N GLY A 246 9.18 -1.34 -5.00
CA GLY A 246 7.80 -0.92 -4.88
C GLY A 246 7.67 0.58 -5.06
N PHE A 247 6.89 1.02 -6.06
CA PHE A 247 6.45 2.40 -6.19
C PHE A 247 4.96 2.45 -5.91
N PRO A 248 4.54 2.39 -4.63
CA PRO A 248 3.13 2.47 -4.30
C PRO A 248 2.57 3.77 -4.89
N ASN A 249 1.59 3.60 -5.78
CA ASN A 249 0.76 4.70 -6.27
C ASN A 249 -0.46 4.92 -5.36
N SER A 250 -0.60 4.10 -4.32
CA SER A 250 -1.62 4.24 -3.28
C SER A 250 -1.37 5.57 -2.55
N ARG A 251 -2.34 6.47 -2.65
CA ARG A 251 -2.34 7.70 -1.88
C ARG A 251 -2.87 7.36 -0.49
N TRP A 252 -1.97 7.15 0.47
CA TRP A 252 -2.30 7.05 1.88
C TRP A 252 -2.54 8.44 2.48
#